data_AF-A0AAI7ZHG8-F1
#
_entry.id   AF-A0AAI7ZHG8-F1
#
_cell.length_a   1.000
_cell.length_b   1.000
_cell.length_c   1.000
_cell.angle_alpha   90.00
_cell.angle_beta   90.00
_cell.angle_gamma   90.00
#
_symmetry.space_group_name_H-M   'P 1'
#
loop_
_entity.id
_entity.type
_entity.pdbx_description
1 polymer ?
#
loop_
_entity_poly.entity_id
_entity_poly.type
_entity_poly.pdbx_seq_one_letter_code
_entity_poly.pdbx_strand_id
1 'polypeptide(L)'
;MMRARHGKKLVMCVMGIVLSCMFSSVAYAQAGVSSDVPALTAQSSRAVAKEIEPALQRFVDQQKRLPTQAKQVLVKATPDPVTGIVWIDLDSGYLPKDAPVFTEDFGALVRDVENEGYELIAGVVKFRYIKVRIGGKEINEIYPPEHLKKKRAGASTSAAAAPVAGLVVLNPGHGKYLNHSDETWRYQRPTPYVGTADIYEDTVTPGYSSMLASLLTERSANTATSIKHTRDIGNTNIDPESGLAWAALGARYYLKRLYPALGATIWNKFPNGSPSRKQPDRANLREYDDDIRARPEYANYLNAETLISLHTDASDNVSARGATVIANINDADSNQLGLNIHCYVTEQIRQLPAYSTYPIRPGVRDGANYGEVREASMPTALIEIGFHSNADDSTALRNSVFRAAAMRGVEKGYRTFKSGETTCLPFKIASIPTASGKFRVRFPVPVTLQGHPRFPVTVVTVPVSCPSTWTCNNKTNSFTKAVDNVVTTTYYCDAPSTKPAASFKWKTTVKDADGVVTAAVEHMTSCSAGT
;
A
#
# COMPACT_ATOMS: atom_id res chain seq x y z
N MET A 1 -21.00 0.93 22.62
CA MET A 1 -22.26 1.59 22.22
C MET A 1 -22.56 1.22 20.78
N MET A 2 -23.72 0.63 20.51
CA MET A 2 -24.14 0.19 19.16
C MET A 2 -24.18 1.39 18.21
N ARG A 3 -23.23 1.49 17.28
CA ARG A 3 -23.31 2.43 16.15
C ARG A 3 -24.41 1.92 15.20
N ALA A 4 -25.46 2.73 15.03
CA ALA A 4 -26.47 2.49 14.02
C ALA A 4 -25.82 2.42 12.64
N ARG A 5 -26.12 1.35 11.88
CA ARG A 5 -25.74 1.19 10.49
C ARG A 5 -26.08 2.46 9.72
N HIS A 6 -25.08 3.21 9.28
CA HIS A 6 -25.24 4.09 8.12
C HIS A 6 -25.34 3.17 6.91
N GLY A 7 -26.54 2.65 6.66
CA GLY A 7 -26.83 1.93 5.43
C GLY A 7 -26.49 2.84 4.25
N LYS A 8 -25.86 2.26 3.22
CA LYS A 8 -25.56 2.89 1.92
C LYS A 8 -26.84 3.28 1.14
N LYS A 9 -27.81 3.93 1.79
CA LYS A 9 -28.99 4.54 1.18
C LYS A 9 -28.71 5.96 0.65
N LEU A 10 -27.51 6.49 0.90
CA LEU A 10 -27.17 7.88 0.63
C LEU A 10 -27.03 8.23 -0.86
N VAL A 11 -26.84 7.25 -1.76
CA VAL A 11 -26.30 7.51 -3.11
C VAL A 11 -27.31 7.41 -4.27
N MET A 12 -28.54 6.88 -4.10
CA MET A 12 -29.45 6.72 -5.25
C MET A 12 -30.22 7.97 -5.68
N CYS A 13 -30.34 9.02 -4.85
CA CYS A 13 -31.23 10.15 -5.17
C CYS A 13 -30.57 11.30 -5.96
N VAL A 14 -29.25 11.31 -6.17
CA VAL A 14 -28.56 12.47 -6.80
C VAL A 14 -28.16 12.22 -8.27
N MET A 15 -28.14 10.98 -8.76
CA MET A 15 -27.73 10.66 -10.14
C MET A 15 -28.85 10.74 -11.19
N GLY A 16 -30.01 11.28 -10.84
CA GLY A 16 -31.09 11.54 -11.80
C GLY A 16 -31.04 12.95 -12.36
N ILE A 17 -30.01 13.34 -13.11
CA ILE A 17 -30.06 14.43 -14.11
C ILE A 17 -28.99 14.18 -15.18
N VAL A 18 -29.43 14.42 -16.42
CA VAL A 18 -28.94 13.94 -17.71
C VAL A 18 -27.62 14.57 -18.18
N LEU A 19 -26.88 13.72 -18.90
CA LEU A 19 -25.76 13.92 -19.82
C LEU A 19 -25.82 15.23 -20.63
N SER A 20 -24.70 15.97 -20.67
CA SER A 20 -24.07 16.61 -21.85
C SER A 20 -23.35 17.90 -21.47
N CYS A 21 -22.02 17.84 -21.38
CA CYS A 21 -21.12 18.90 -21.81
C CYS A 21 -19.69 18.35 -21.79
N MET A 22 -19.06 18.30 -22.97
CA MET A 22 -17.62 18.09 -23.08
C MET A 22 -16.91 19.31 -22.52
N PHE A 23 -16.49 19.22 -21.26
CA PHE A 23 -15.38 20.03 -20.74
C PHE A 23 -14.31 19.05 -20.29
N SER A 24 -13.10 19.27 -20.78
CA SER A 24 -11.89 18.53 -20.44
C SER A 24 -11.55 18.73 -18.96
N SER A 25 -12.21 17.96 -18.09
CA SER A 25 -11.78 17.74 -16.72
C SER A 25 -10.55 16.85 -16.74
N VAL A 26 -9.49 17.22 -16.01
CA VAL A 26 -8.36 16.32 -15.73
C VAL A 26 -8.91 15.16 -14.90
N ALA A 27 -9.19 14.04 -15.57
CA ALA A 27 -9.64 12.83 -14.88
C ALA A 27 -8.43 12.23 -14.15
N TYR A 28 -8.38 12.37 -12.83
CA TYR A 28 -7.40 11.67 -12.02
C TYR A 28 -7.76 10.18 -11.93
N ALA A 29 -6.82 9.32 -12.35
CA ALA A 29 -6.96 7.88 -12.18
C ALA A 29 -6.62 7.51 -10.72
N GLN A 30 -7.64 7.20 -9.91
CA GLN A 30 -7.44 6.61 -8.60
C GLN A 30 -7.32 5.08 -8.76
N ALA A 31 -6.12 4.55 -8.50
CA ALA A 31 -5.84 3.13 -8.66
C ALA A 31 -6.81 2.28 -7.79
N GLY A 32 -7.44 1.27 -8.40
CA GLY A 32 -8.37 0.37 -7.71
C GLY A 32 -9.83 0.84 -7.65
N VAL A 33 -10.20 1.99 -8.24
CA VAL A 33 -11.59 2.46 -8.37
C VAL A 33 -12.20 2.06 -9.72
N SER A 34 -13.49 1.67 -9.73
CA SER A 34 -14.23 1.35 -10.97
C SER A 34 -14.28 2.55 -11.93
N SER A 35 -14.30 2.27 -13.24
CA SER A 35 -14.56 3.26 -14.28
C SER A 35 -15.87 4.01 -14.05
N ASP A 36 -16.86 3.34 -13.47
CA ASP A 36 -18.23 3.84 -13.31
C ASP A 36 -18.38 4.88 -12.20
N VAL A 37 -17.37 4.99 -11.33
CA VAL A 37 -17.33 6.06 -10.33
C VAL A 37 -17.02 7.38 -11.04
N PRO A 38 -17.86 8.41 -10.92
CA PRO A 38 -17.67 9.67 -11.63
C PRO A 38 -16.43 10.42 -11.13
N ALA A 39 -15.82 11.23 -12.00
CA ALA A 39 -14.75 12.13 -11.61
C ALA A 39 -15.26 13.26 -10.70
N LEU A 40 -14.40 13.78 -9.82
CA LEU A 40 -14.67 15.01 -9.09
C LEU A 40 -14.69 16.20 -10.07
N THR A 41 -15.79 16.96 -10.10
CA THR A 41 -15.98 18.14 -10.96
C THR A 41 -16.35 19.35 -10.11
N ALA A 42 -16.33 20.56 -10.70
CA ALA A 42 -16.79 21.75 -10.00
C ALA A 42 -18.27 21.66 -9.56
N GLN A 43 -19.10 20.94 -10.31
CA GLN A 43 -20.50 20.71 -9.96
C GLN A 43 -20.66 19.67 -8.85
N SER A 44 -19.96 18.54 -8.93
CA SER A 44 -20.04 17.49 -7.91
C SER A 44 -19.32 17.87 -6.61
N SER A 45 -18.29 18.72 -6.66
CA SER A 45 -17.55 19.20 -5.49
C SER A 45 -18.46 19.82 -4.41
N ARG A 46 -19.37 20.72 -4.80
CA ARG A 46 -20.32 21.34 -3.83
C ARG A 46 -21.28 20.33 -3.23
N ALA A 47 -21.74 19.35 -4.02
CA ALA A 47 -22.63 18.31 -3.55
C ALA A 47 -21.93 17.39 -2.54
N VAL A 48 -20.72 16.94 -2.88
CA VAL A 48 -19.86 16.12 -2.02
C VAL A 48 -19.58 16.85 -0.70
N ALA A 49 -19.16 18.12 -0.74
CA ALA A 49 -18.92 18.92 0.46
C ALA A 49 -20.15 18.98 1.38
N LYS A 50 -21.31 19.32 0.80
CA LYS A 50 -22.59 19.42 1.52
C LYS A 50 -23.00 18.10 2.19
N GLU A 51 -22.61 16.98 1.61
CA GLU A 51 -22.94 15.64 2.11
C GLU A 51 -21.99 15.18 3.21
N ILE A 52 -20.68 15.34 3.02
CA ILE A 52 -19.68 14.80 3.95
C ILE A 52 -19.41 15.71 5.15
N GLU A 53 -19.53 17.04 5.00
CA GLU A 53 -19.21 17.99 6.06
C GLU A 53 -20.03 17.78 7.34
N PRO A 54 -21.37 17.58 7.31
CA PRO A 54 -22.15 17.30 8.52
C PRO A 54 -21.81 15.95 9.17
N ALA A 55 -21.38 14.96 8.38
CA ALA A 55 -20.94 13.68 8.92
C ALA A 55 -19.58 13.80 9.61
N LEU A 56 -18.63 14.47 8.97
CA LEU A 56 -17.32 14.79 9.56
C LEU A 56 -17.44 15.66 10.81
N GLN A 57 -18.33 16.66 10.81
CA GLN A 57 -18.60 17.49 12.00
C GLN A 57 -19.07 16.63 13.17
N ARG A 58 -20.08 15.77 12.96
CA ARG A 58 -20.56 14.83 14.00
C ARG A 58 -19.46 13.89 14.50
N PHE A 59 -18.61 13.41 13.59
CA PHE A 59 -17.47 12.57 13.96
C PHE A 59 -16.48 13.33 14.84
N VAL A 60 -16.06 14.52 14.42
CA VAL A 60 -15.12 15.38 15.16
C VAL A 60 -15.70 15.80 16.51
N ASP A 61 -17.00 16.07 16.61
CA ASP A 61 -17.67 16.41 17.88
C ASP A 61 -17.66 15.26 18.89
N GLN A 62 -17.62 14.01 18.41
CA GLN A 62 -17.57 12.80 19.25
C GLN A 62 -16.15 12.38 19.62
N GLN A 63 -15.13 12.92 18.95
CA GLN A 63 -13.74 12.61 19.28
C GLN A 63 -13.37 13.14 20.67
N LYS A 64 -12.65 12.30 21.43
CA LYS A 64 -12.04 12.74 22.69
C LYS A 64 -10.99 13.81 22.40
N ARG A 65 -11.13 14.97 23.06
CA ARG A 65 -10.15 16.07 22.96
C ARG A 65 -8.89 15.77 23.77
N LEU A 66 -7.74 16.14 23.22
CA LEU A 66 -6.49 16.30 23.94
C LEU A 66 -6.57 17.51 24.88
N PRO A 67 -5.75 17.56 25.94
CA PRO A 67 -5.67 18.74 26.81
C PRO A 67 -5.45 20.01 25.98
N THR A 68 -6.10 21.11 26.38
CA THR A 68 -5.98 22.45 25.79
C THR A 68 -6.61 22.66 24.40
N GLN A 69 -7.07 21.60 23.73
CA GLN A 69 -7.91 21.75 22.53
C GLN A 69 -9.25 22.41 22.90
N ALA A 70 -9.84 23.12 21.93
CA ALA A 70 -11.17 23.67 22.06
C ALA A 70 -12.21 22.54 22.21
N LYS A 71 -13.25 22.80 23.01
CA LYS A 71 -14.37 21.85 23.16
C LYS A 71 -15.12 21.68 21.83
N GLN A 72 -15.34 22.78 21.13
CA GLN A 72 -15.98 22.83 19.82
C GLN A 72 -14.93 23.17 18.76
N VAL A 73 -14.97 22.44 17.66
CA VAL A 73 -14.10 22.60 16.50
C VAL A 73 -14.99 22.55 15.27
N LEU A 74 -14.90 23.57 14.43
CA LEU A 74 -15.59 23.61 13.15
C LEU A 74 -14.83 22.79 12.11
N VAL A 75 -15.60 22.06 11.30
CA VAL A 75 -15.10 21.27 10.17
C VAL A 75 -15.60 21.90 8.88
N LYS A 76 -14.69 22.02 7.91
CA LYS A 76 -15.03 22.41 6.53
C LYS A 76 -14.49 21.39 5.54
N ALA A 77 -15.34 20.88 4.66
CA ALA A 77 -14.92 20.01 3.57
C ALA A 77 -14.83 20.79 2.25
N THR A 78 -13.68 20.75 1.59
CA THR A 78 -13.45 21.42 0.31
C THR A 78 -12.87 20.44 -0.72
N PRO A 79 -13.72 19.74 -1.49
CA PRO A 79 -13.28 18.95 -2.63
C PRO A 79 -12.77 19.86 -3.75
N ASP A 80 -11.49 19.75 -4.10
CA ASP A 80 -10.86 20.53 -5.16
C ASP A 80 -10.79 19.71 -6.46
N PRO A 81 -11.61 20.02 -7.48
CA PRO A 81 -11.62 19.30 -8.73
C PRO A 81 -10.35 19.54 -9.58
N VAL A 82 -9.58 20.59 -9.31
CA VAL A 82 -8.36 20.95 -10.06
C VAL A 82 -7.16 20.15 -9.59
N THR A 83 -7.08 19.79 -8.32
CA THR A 83 -6.00 18.95 -7.78
C THR A 83 -6.44 17.51 -7.54
N GLY A 84 -7.76 17.28 -7.49
CA GLY A 84 -8.37 16.04 -7.05
C GLY A 84 -8.28 15.84 -5.53
N ILE A 85 -7.81 16.83 -4.76
CA ILE A 85 -7.66 16.70 -3.30
C ILE A 85 -8.98 17.08 -2.62
N VAL A 86 -9.43 16.25 -1.68
CA VAL A 86 -10.51 16.61 -0.77
C VAL A 86 -9.90 17.10 0.53
N TRP A 87 -9.98 18.41 0.75
CA TRP A 87 -9.48 19.04 1.97
C TRP A 87 -10.52 18.92 3.08
N ILE A 88 -10.09 18.48 4.26
CA ILE A 88 -10.84 18.57 5.50
C ILE A 88 -10.12 19.59 6.39
N ASP A 89 -10.67 20.78 6.53
CA ASP A 89 -10.09 21.84 7.36
C ASP A 89 -10.78 21.82 8.72
N LEU A 90 -9.99 21.61 9.76
CA LEU A 90 -10.39 21.74 11.16
C LEU A 90 -9.98 23.14 11.60
N ASP A 91 -10.82 23.87 12.33
CA ASP A 91 -10.40 25.20 12.80
C ASP A 91 -9.19 25.14 13.76
N SER A 92 -8.59 26.30 14.04
CA SER A 92 -7.41 26.40 14.91
C SER A 92 -7.63 25.88 16.34
N GLY A 93 -8.88 25.73 16.78
CA GLY A 93 -9.24 25.14 18.07
C GLY A 93 -8.91 23.65 18.17
N TYR A 94 -8.72 22.95 17.04
CA TYR A 94 -8.26 21.56 17.03
C TYR A 94 -6.78 21.42 17.37
N LEU A 95 -5.98 22.48 17.29
CA LEU A 95 -4.57 22.41 17.65
C LEU A 95 -4.41 22.45 19.19
N PRO A 96 -3.70 21.49 19.82
CA PRO A 96 -3.31 21.64 21.22
C PRO A 96 -2.42 22.88 21.39
N LYS A 97 -2.76 23.78 22.31
CA LYS A 97 -2.11 25.10 22.44
C LYS A 97 -0.67 25.01 22.93
N ASP A 98 -0.37 24.02 23.76
CA ASP A 98 0.90 23.90 24.47
C ASP A 98 1.78 22.74 23.95
N ALA A 99 1.51 22.23 22.74
CA ALA A 99 2.29 21.14 22.14
C ALA A 99 3.39 21.72 21.22
N PRO A 100 4.68 21.69 21.60
CA PRO A 100 5.76 22.25 20.78
C PRO A 100 6.19 21.34 19.62
N VAL A 101 5.74 20.09 19.61
CA VAL A 101 6.12 19.09 18.60
C VAL A 101 4.91 18.23 18.24
N PHE A 102 4.99 17.58 17.08
CA PHE A 102 4.02 16.57 16.67
C PHE A 102 4.10 15.33 17.58
N THR A 103 2.95 14.77 17.92
CA THR A 103 2.82 13.63 18.84
C THR A 103 1.92 12.56 18.27
N GLU A 104 2.14 11.30 18.67
CA GLU A 104 1.46 10.15 18.07
C GLU A 104 -0.04 10.08 18.37
N ASP A 105 -0.51 10.60 19.52
CA ASP A 105 -1.97 10.72 19.76
C ASP A 105 -2.63 11.81 18.94
N PHE A 106 -1.95 12.94 18.72
CA PHE A 106 -2.47 13.98 17.85
C PHE A 106 -2.52 13.47 16.40
N GLY A 107 -1.45 12.80 15.95
CA GLY A 107 -1.42 12.08 14.68
C GLY A 107 -2.58 11.09 14.53
N ALA A 108 -2.82 10.26 15.55
CA ALA A 108 -3.92 9.31 15.56
C ALA A 108 -5.29 10.00 15.42
N LEU A 109 -5.56 11.09 16.15
CA LEU A 109 -6.83 11.82 16.04
C LEU A 109 -7.03 12.43 14.66
N VAL A 110 -5.98 12.98 14.03
CA VAL A 110 -6.04 13.51 12.67
C VAL A 110 -6.27 12.37 11.65
N ARG A 111 -5.60 11.24 11.84
CA ARG A 111 -5.79 10.03 11.02
C ARG A 111 -7.20 9.49 11.10
N ASP A 112 -7.82 9.53 12.27
CA ASP A 112 -9.21 9.12 12.45
C ASP A 112 -10.17 9.99 11.61
N VAL A 113 -9.93 11.31 11.55
CA VAL A 113 -10.71 12.23 10.69
C VAL A 113 -10.48 11.94 9.20
N GLU A 114 -9.23 11.75 8.80
CA GLU A 114 -8.88 11.38 7.43
C GLU A 114 -9.57 10.07 7.02
N ASN A 115 -9.49 9.04 7.87
CA ASN A 115 -10.11 7.74 7.69
C ASN A 115 -11.63 7.85 7.53
N GLU A 116 -12.30 8.61 8.39
CA GLU A 116 -13.74 8.88 8.26
C GLU A 116 -14.06 9.55 6.92
N GLY A 117 -13.23 10.52 6.49
CA GLY A 117 -13.34 11.12 5.17
C GLY A 117 -13.29 10.09 4.04
N TYR A 118 -12.34 9.14 4.12
CA TYR A 118 -12.21 8.05 3.14
C TYR A 118 -13.45 7.15 3.14
N GLU A 119 -13.98 6.79 4.31
CA GLU A 119 -15.19 5.95 4.41
C GLU A 119 -16.43 6.64 3.82
N LEU A 120 -16.56 7.96 3.99
CA LEU A 120 -17.71 8.72 3.52
C LEU A 120 -17.73 8.87 1.99
N ILE A 121 -16.56 9.03 1.36
CA ILE A 121 -16.47 9.38 -0.07
C ILE A 121 -16.09 8.20 -0.98
N ALA A 122 -15.53 7.12 -0.43
CA ALA A 122 -15.09 5.97 -1.22
C ALA A 122 -16.24 5.38 -2.05
N GLY A 123 -16.03 5.31 -3.37
CA GLY A 123 -17.03 4.79 -4.32
C GLY A 123 -18.11 5.80 -4.74
N VAL A 124 -18.10 7.03 -4.21
CA VAL A 124 -19.03 8.11 -4.59
C VAL A 124 -18.47 8.92 -5.76
N VAL A 125 -17.22 9.39 -5.62
CA VAL A 125 -16.47 10.13 -6.65
C VAL A 125 -15.01 9.68 -6.65
N LYS A 126 -14.33 9.81 -7.78
CA LYS A 126 -12.87 9.65 -7.86
C LYS A 126 -12.20 10.88 -7.29
N PHE A 127 -11.22 10.67 -6.41
CA PHE A 127 -10.38 11.72 -5.85
C PHE A 127 -8.93 11.22 -5.81
N ARG A 128 -7.99 12.15 -5.70
CA ARG A 128 -6.57 11.84 -5.63
C ARG A 128 -6.15 11.52 -4.20
N TYR A 129 -6.43 12.43 -3.28
CA TYR A 129 -6.11 12.30 -1.85
C TYR A 129 -7.19 12.93 -0.98
N ILE A 130 -7.29 12.50 0.27
CA ILE A 130 -7.92 13.28 1.33
C ILE A 130 -6.81 13.83 2.20
N LYS A 131 -6.85 15.13 2.50
CA LYS A 131 -5.85 15.78 3.34
C LYS A 131 -6.52 16.58 4.44
N VAL A 132 -5.97 16.50 5.65
CA VAL A 132 -6.44 17.28 6.79
C VAL A 132 -5.57 18.51 7.00
N ARG A 133 -6.20 19.67 7.21
CA ARG A 133 -5.57 20.92 7.62
C ARG A 133 -6.13 21.35 8.98
N ILE A 134 -5.34 22.12 9.72
CA ILE A 134 -5.77 22.75 10.96
C ILE A 134 -5.52 24.26 10.85
N GLY A 135 -6.59 25.05 10.92
CA GLY A 135 -6.55 26.50 10.72
C GLY A 135 -5.97 26.88 9.35
N GLY A 136 -6.29 26.10 8.31
CA GLY A 136 -5.78 26.31 6.96
C GLY A 136 -4.33 25.87 6.70
N LYS A 137 -3.64 25.27 7.69
CA LYS A 137 -2.25 24.81 7.57
C LYS A 137 -2.16 23.28 7.59
N GLU A 138 -1.26 22.71 6.79
CA GLU A 138 -0.92 21.29 6.83
C GLU A 138 -0.10 20.95 8.09
N ILE A 139 -0.14 19.67 8.52
CA ILE A 139 0.62 19.20 9.70
C ILE A 139 2.11 19.56 9.59
N ASN A 140 2.72 19.38 8.42
CA ASN A 140 4.16 19.67 8.24
C ASN A 140 4.49 21.17 8.22
N GLU A 141 3.49 22.04 8.05
CA GLU A 141 3.66 23.49 8.21
C GLU A 141 3.58 23.89 9.69
N ILE A 142 2.74 23.21 10.46
CA ILE A 142 2.56 23.43 11.91
C ILE A 142 3.74 22.82 12.68
N TYR A 143 4.05 21.57 12.39
CA TYR A 143 5.12 20.77 12.99
C TYR A 143 6.03 20.25 11.88
N PRO A 144 7.02 21.02 11.41
CA PRO A 144 7.96 20.52 10.41
C PRO A 144 8.86 19.42 11.01
N PRO A 145 9.03 18.26 10.35
CA PRO A 145 10.02 17.26 10.76
C PRO A 145 11.45 17.80 10.61
N GLU A 146 12.39 17.23 11.37
CA GLU A 146 13.77 17.74 11.46
C GLU A 146 14.49 17.80 10.12
N HIS A 147 14.29 16.80 9.26
CA HIS A 147 14.91 16.77 7.93
C HIS A 147 14.40 17.92 7.04
N LEU A 148 13.12 18.31 7.15
CA LEU A 148 12.58 19.47 6.43
C LEU A 148 13.08 20.79 7.01
N LYS A 149 13.26 20.90 8.34
CA LYS A 149 13.89 22.07 8.96
C LYS A 149 15.31 22.27 8.44
N LYS A 150 16.13 21.21 8.42
CA LYS A 150 17.50 21.22 7.88
C LYS A 150 17.53 21.65 6.41
N LYS A 151 16.63 21.09 5.59
CA LYS A 151 16.50 21.45 4.16
C LYS A 151 16.13 22.94 3.97
N ARG A 152 15.19 23.47 4.76
CA ARG A 152 14.75 24.88 4.69
C ARG A 152 15.81 25.86 5.17
N ALA A 153 16.57 25.50 6.20
CA ALA A 153 17.60 26.36 6.79
C ALA A 153 18.80 26.60 5.86
N GLY A 154 18.80 26.03 4.65
CA GLY A 154 19.97 26.09 3.76
C GLY A 154 21.20 25.49 4.42
N ALA A 155 21.03 24.66 5.45
CA ALA A 155 22.07 23.91 6.11
C ALA A 155 22.54 22.81 5.14
N SER A 156 23.20 23.26 4.08
CA SER A 156 24.20 22.51 3.36
C SER A 156 25.32 22.26 4.35
N THR A 157 25.16 21.24 5.17
CA THR A 157 26.34 20.52 5.62
C THR A 157 27.00 20.02 4.33
N SER A 158 28.16 20.57 3.99
CA SER A 158 29.19 19.93 3.16
C SER A 158 28.74 18.58 2.58
N ALA A 159 28.18 18.59 1.36
CA ALA A 159 27.61 17.40 0.70
C ALA A 159 26.77 16.52 1.66
N ALA A 160 25.45 16.77 1.78
CA ALA A 160 24.55 15.78 2.38
C ALA A 160 24.89 14.41 1.78
N ALA A 161 25.39 13.49 2.62
CA ALA A 161 25.96 12.24 2.13
C ALA A 161 24.93 11.55 1.25
N ALA A 162 25.34 11.11 0.06
CA ALA A 162 24.45 10.37 -0.82
C ALA A 162 23.89 9.14 -0.06
N PRO A 163 22.60 8.81 -0.22
CA PRO A 163 22.03 7.62 0.41
C PRO A 163 22.90 6.39 0.14
N VAL A 164 22.98 5.48 1.11
CA VAL A 164 23.70 4.22 0.94
C VAL A 164 22.96 3.39 -0.10
N ALA A 165 23.50 3.34 -1.32
CA ALA A 165 22.85 2.68 -2.46
C ALA A 165 22.53 1.21 -2.14
N GLY A 166 21.27 0.83 -2.39
CA GLY A 166 20.72 -0.50 -2.14
C GLY A 166 20.46 -0.83 -0.67
N LEU A 167 20.65 0.10 0.26
CA LEU A 167 20.28 -0.10 1.66
C LEU A 167 18.78 0.11 1.86
N VAL A 168 18.07 -0.98 2.11
CA VAL A 168 16.66 -1.00 2.48
C VAL A 168 16.52 -1.28 3.98
N VAL A 169 15.81 -0.39 4.68
CA VAL A 169 15.42 -0.64 6.08
C VAL A 169 13.97 -1.13 6.09
N LEU A 170 13.77 -2.29 6.70
CA LEU A 170 12.45 -2.87 6.92
C LEU A 170 12.02 -2.64 8.37
N ASN A 171 10.83 -2.09 8.53
CA ASN A 171 10.23 -1.83 9.81
C ASN A 171 9.01 -2.75 10.03
N PRO A 172 9.17 -3.89 10.71
CA PRO A 172 8.04 -4.64 11.23
C PRO A 172 7.42 -3.85 12.38
N GLY A 173 6.21 -3.32 12.14
CA GLY A 173 5.52 -2.48 13.09
C GLY A 173 5.35 -3.12 14.46
N HIS A 174 5.40 -2.29 15.50
CA HIS A 174 5.08 -2.67 16.88
C HIS A 174 6.09 -3.58 17.57
N GLY A 175 5.70 -4.19 18.69
CA GLY A 175 6.57 -4.91 19.61
C GLY A 175 6.21 -4.57 21.05
N LYS A 176 6.69 -5.37 22.00
CA LYS A 176 6.47 -5.08 23.42
C LYS A 176 7.26 -3.85 23.86
N TYR A 177 6.62 -3.04 24.72
CA TYR A 177 7.22 -1.89 25.40
C TYR A 177 6.92 -1.92 26.90
N LEU A 178 7.79 -1.32 27.71
CA LEU A 178 7.57 -1.12 29.14
C LEU A 178 6.64 0.08 29.36
N ASN A 179 5.51 -0.18 30.00
CA ASN A 179 4.58 0.85 30.41
C ASN A 179 4.87 1.27 31.85
N HIS A 180 5.13 2.56 32.06
CA HIS A 180 5.52 3.06 33.37
C HIS A 180 4.35 3.44 34.29
N SER A 181 3.10 3.12 33.90
CA SER A 181 1.98 3.21 34.83
C SER A 181 2.07 2.17 35.95
N ASP A 182 2.62 1.00 35.63
CA ASP A 182 2.69 -0.17 36.51
C ASP A 182 3.94 -1.02 36.27
N GLU A 183 4.91 -0.50 35.51
CA GLU A 183 6.17 -1.17 35.15
C GLU A 183 5.96 -2.54 34.48
N THR A 184 4.95 -2.64 33.60
CA THR A 184 4.63 -3.88 32.87
C THR A 184 4.97 -3.82 31.38
N TRP A 185 5.44 -4.94 30.84
CA TRP A 185 5.70 -5.10 29.41
C TRP A 185 4.41 -5.43 28.65
N ARG A 186 4.02 -4.56 27.73
CA ARG A 186 2.75 -4.64 26.99
C ARG A 186 2.99 -4.61 25.48
N TYR A 187 2.10 -5.25 24.72
CA TYR A 187 2.03 -5.02 23.27
C TYR A 187 1.64 -3.58 22.97
N GLN A 188 2.24 -2.99 21.94
CA GLN A 188 1.80 -1.69 21.43
C GLN A 188 0.42 -1.78 20.76
N ARG A 189 0.05 -2.96 20.27
CA ARG A 189 -1.29 -3.27 19.75
C ARG A 189 -1.88 -4.42 20.57
N PRO A 190 -2.44 -4.13 21.76
CA PRO A 190 -2.89 -5.14 22.70
C PRO A 190 -4.21 -5.82 22.30
N THR A 191 -4.76 -5.52 21.12
CA THR A 191 -5.97 -6.15 20.62
C THR A 191 -5.61 -7.38 19.79
N PRO A 192 -6.04 -8.59 20.20
CA PRO A 192 -5.79 -9.78 19.40
C PRO A 192 -6.61 -9.72 18.11
N TYR A 193 -6.12 -10.41 17.08
CA TYR A 193 -6.81 -10.56 15.82
C TYR A 193 -8.17 -11.21 16.07
N VAL A 194 -9.23 -10.69 15.44
CA VAL A 194 -10.58 -11.23 15.63
C VAL A 194 -10.61 -12.73 15.32
N GLY A 195 -11.20 -13.51 16.22
CA GLY A 195 -11.24 -14.97 16.12
C GLY A 195 -9.99 -15.68 16.64
N THR A 196 -9.11 -14.98 17.38
CA THR A 196 -7.90 -15.55 18.00
C THR A 196 -7.80 -15.09 19.47
N ALA A 197 -7.05 -15.81 20.30
CA ALA A 197 -6.84 -15.44 21.70
C ALA A 197 -5.49 -14.73 21.94
N ASP A 198 -4.52 -14.96 21.06
CA ASP A 198 -3.11 -14.71 21.32
C ASP A 198 -2.30 -14.24 20.09
N ILE A 199 -2.98 -13.92 18.98
CA ILE A 199 -2.32 -13.39 17.78
C ILE A 199 -2.46 -11.88 17.77
N TYR A 200 -1.34 -11.17 17.81
CA TYR A 200 -1.27 -9.72 17.88
C TYR A 200 -0.48 -9.19 16.69
N GLU A 201 -0.73 -7.94 16.30
CA GLU A 201 0.02 -7.30 15.22
C GLU A 201 1.53 -7.33 15.51
N ASP A 202 1.91 -7.02 16.76
CA ASP A 202 3.28 -7.04 17.29
C ASP A 202 4.07 -8.33 17.00
N THR A 203 3.37 -9.47 16.90
CA THR A 203 3.95 -10.81 16.66
C THR A 203 3.81 -11.28 15.21
N VAL A 204 2.94 -10.65 14.42
CA VAL A 204 2.67 -11.02 13.03
C VAL A 204 3.56 -10.25 12.04
N THR A 205 3.76 -8.94 12.24
CA THR A 205 4.57 -8.10 11.35
C THR A 205 6.03 -8.57 11.19
N PRO A 206 6.73 -9.16 12.20
CA PRO A 206 8.06 -9.72 12.01
C PRO A 206 8.12 -10.77 10.89
N GLY A 207 7.10 -11.63 10.81
CA GLY A 207 7.05 -12.68 9.78
C GLY A 207 6.82 -12.13 8.37
N TYR A 208 6.05 -11.04 8.24
CA TYR A 208 5.95 -10.32 6.96
C TYR A 208 7.28 -9.68 6.56
N SER A 209 7.99 -9.07 7.53
CA SER A 209 9.29 -8.45 7.28
C SER A 209 10.35 -9.46 6.86
N SER A 210 10.46 -10.61 7.55
CA SER A 210 11.36 -11.69 7.14
C SER A 210 11.07 -12.18 5.71
N MET A 211 9.79 -12.33 5.38
CA MET A 211 9.38 -12.75 4.04
C MET A 211 9.74 -11.71 2.97
N LEU A 212 9.51 -10.43 3.24
CA LEU A 212 9.91 -9.35 2.34
C LEU A 212 11.44 -9.29 2.18
N ALA A 213 12.21 -9.46 3.26
CA ALA A 213 13.66 -9.49 3.21
C ALA A 213 14.18 -10.62 2.30
N SER A 214 13.61 -11.82 2.42
CA SER A 214 13.93 -12.95 1.53
C SER A 214 13.60 -12.62 0.08
N LEU A 215 12.41 -12.09 -0.20
CA LEU A 215 12.01 -11.71 -1.56
C LEU A 215 12.90 -10.63 -2.16
N LEU A 216 13.26 -9.60 -1.39
CA LEU A 216 14.19 -8.55 -1.82
C LEU A 216 15.57 -9.14 -2.16
N THR A 217 16.08 -10.05 -1.33
CA THR A 217 17.36 -10.74 -1.57
C THR A 217 17.30 -11.62 -2.82
N GLU A 218 16.21 -12.35 -3.03
CA GLU A 218 16.09 -13.31 -4.13
C GLU A 218 15.77 -12.66 -5.48
N ARG A 219 15.01 -11.56 -5.47
CA ARG A 219 14.36 -11.01 -6.68
C ARG A 219 14.82 -9.59 -7.01
N SER A 220 15.36 -8.88 -6.03
CA SER A 220 15.79 -7.49 -6.13
C SER A 220 17.26 -7.30 -5.75
N ALA A 221 18.09 -8.35 -5.79
CA ALA A 221 19.50 -8.33 -5.34
C ALA A 221 20.35 -7.20 -5.95
N ASN A 222 20.06 -6.79 -7.20
CA ASN A 222 20.78 -5.72 -7.89
C ASN A 222 20.43 -4.31 -7.36
N THR A 223 19.29 -4.17 -6.69
CA THR A 223 18.75 -2.90 -6.20
C THR A 223 18.56 -2.86 -4.69
N ALA A 224 18.54 -4.00 -4.01
CA ALA A 224 18.47 -4.13 -2.55
C ALA A 224 19.69 -4.96 -2.08
N THR A 225 20.85 -4.32 -2.08
CA THR A 225 22.15 -4.96 -1.78
C THR A 225 22.40 -5.10 -0.28
N SER A 226 21.70 -4.34 0.56
CA SER A 226 21.77 -4.43 2.01
C SER A 226 20.39 -4.28 2.62
N ILE A 227 20.03 -5.17 3.54
CA ILE A 227 18.74 -5.15 4.22
C ILE A 227 18.98 -5.08 5.73
N LYS A 228 18.33 -4.12 6.40
CA LYS A 228 18.37 -3.97 7.86
C LYS A 228 16.95 -3.97 8.41
N HIS A 229 16.81 -4.40 9.67
CA HIS A 229 15.54 -4.38 10.38
C HIS A 229 15.58 -3.35 11.51
N THR A 230 14.46 -2.71 11.80
CA THR A 230 14.31 -1.86 13.00
C THR A 230 14.19 -2.66 14.30
N ARG A 231 13.90 -3.97 14.21
CA ARG A 231 13.77 -4.92 15.32
C ARG A 231 14.66 -6.14 15.13
N ASP A 232 14.98 -6.80 16.23
CA ASP A 232 15.78 -8.04 16.24
C ASP A 232 14.92 -9.30 16.00
N ILE A 233 14.20 -9.32 14.88
CA ILE A 233 13.05 -10.21 14.66
C ILE A 233 13.35 -11.72 14.65
N GLY A 234 14.62 -12.13 14.53
CA GLY A 234 15.04 -13.53 14.55
C GLY A 234 15.69 -13.98 15.87
N ASN A 235 15.89 -13.07 16.82
CA ASN A 235 16.66 -13.36 18.03
C ASN A 235 15.76 -13.83 19.17
N THR A 236 15.83 -15.13 19.45
CA THR A 236 15.07 -15.78 20.53
C THR A 236 15.77 -15.71 21.89
N ASN A 237 17.00 -15.18 21.95
CA ASN A 237 17.67 -14.97 23.23
C ASN A 237 16.91 -13.94 24.08
N ILE A 238 17.05 -14.09 25.39
CA ILE A 238 16.36 -13.25 26.37
C ILE A 238 17.13 -11.94 26.57
N ASP A 239 16.41 -10.82 26.51
CA ASP A 239 16.87 -9.53 27.00
C ASP A 239 16.88 -9.54 28.54
N PRO A 240 18.02 -9.27 29.20
CA PRO A 240 18.11 -9.32 30.66
C PRO A 240 17.30 -8.22 31.37
N GLU A 241 16.99 -7.10 30.71
CA GLU A 241 16.20 -6.01 31.30
C GLU A 241 14.71 -6.35 31.32
N SER A 242 14.20 -6.93 30.23
CA SER A 242 12.79 -7.25 30.08
C SER A 242 12.38 -8.66 30.52
N GLY A 243 13.33 -9.61 30.53
CA GLY A 243 13.04 -11.03 30.67
C GLY A 243 12.27 -11.64 29.48
N LEU A 244 12.27 -10.97 28.32
CA LEU A 244 11.56 -11.39 27.11
C LEU A 244 12.56 -11.68 25.99
N ALA A 245 12.16 -12.49 25.00
CA ALA A 245 12.98 -12.66 23.81
C ALA A 245 13.15 -11.34 23.06
N TRP A 246 14.35 -11.08 22.52
CA TRP A 246 14.64 -9.89 21.72
C TRP A 246 13.66 -9.69 20.55
N ALA A 247 13.26 -10.77 19.89
CA ALA A 247 12.28 -10.74 18.80
C ALA A 247 10.90 -10.19 19.23
N ALA A 248 10.54 -10.28 20.52
CA ALA A 248 9.28 -9.77 21.04
C ALA A 248 9.30 -8.27 21.34
N LEU A 249 10.48 -7.66 21.45
CA LEU A 249 10.63 -6.26 21.85
C LEU A 249 10.44 -5.31 20.66
N GLY A 250 10.01 -4.08 20.99
CA GLY A 250 9.97 -2.96 20.05
C GLY A 250 11.35 -2.56 19.53
N ALA A 251 11.36 -1.79 18.45
CA ALA A 251 12.55 -1.24 17.80
C ALA A 251 13.49 -0.52 18.78
N ARG A 252 12.97 0.30 19.71
CA ARG A 252 13.83 1.11 20.60
C ARG A 252 14.81 0.27 21.41
N TYR A 253 14.42 -0.92 21.86
CA TYR A 253 15.28 -1.76 22.70
C TYR A 253 16.41 -2.38 21.89
N TYR A 254 16.11 -2.86 20.69
CA TYR A 254 17.13 -3.34 19.77
C TYR A 254 18.13 -2.24 19.42
N LEU A 255 17.62 -1.03 19.14
CA LEU A 255 18.44 0.12 18.80
C LEU A 255 19.23 0.67 20.00
N LYS A 256 18.69 0.60 21.22
CA LYS A 256 19.41 0.86 22.49
C LYS A 256 20.61 -0.06 22.62
N ARG A 257 20.42 -1.36 22.33
CA ARG A 257 21.51 -2.35 22.39
C ARG A 257 22.58 -2.11 21.34
N LEU A 258 22.19 -1.78 20.10
CA LEU A 258 23.15 -1.53 19.02
C LEU A 258 23.89 -0.19 19.16
N TYR A 259 23.21 0.84 19.63
CA TYR A 259 23.70 2.22 19.64
C TYR A 259 23.42 2.92 20.99
N PRO A 260 23.99 2.45 22.11
CA PRO A 260 23.70 2.97 23.44
C PRO A 260 24.04 4.47 23.61
N ALA A 261 24.99 5.00 22.83
CA ALA A 261 25.35 6.42 22.87
C ALA A 261 24.36 7.34 22.11
N LEU A 262 23.46 6.78 21.29
CA LEU A 262 22.58 7.54 20.39
C LEU A 262 21.15 7.71 20.92
N GLY A 263 20.96 7.59 22.24
CA GLY A 263 19.64 7.66 22.86
C GLY A 263 18.87 8.94 22.52
N ALA A 264 19.47 10.11 22.73
CA ALA A 264 18.83 11.40 22.46
C ALA A 264 18.50 11.65 20.99
N THR A 265 19.01 10.83 20.06
CA THR A 265 18.81 11.00 18.62
C THR A 265 17.95 9.91 17.99
N ILE A 266 17.97 8.68 18.51
CA ILE A 266 17.32 7.53 17.89
C ILE A 266 16.23 6.95 18.80
N TRP A 267 16.59 6.42 19.98
CA TRP A 267 15.71 5.50 20.72
C TRP A 267 15.18 6.01 22.08
N ASN A 268 15.56 7.22 22.50
CA ASN A 268 15.15 7.87 23.75
C ASN A 268 15.03 9.39 23.57
N LYS A 269 14.28 9.82 22.56
CA LYS A 269 14.04 11.23 22.23
C LYS A 269 13.06 11.90 23.20
N PHE A 270 12.17 11.10 23.79
CA PHE A 270 11.13 11.53 24.70
C PHE A 270 11.28 10.85 26.06
N PRO A 271 12.41 11.05 26.78
CA PRO A 271 12.70 10.34 28.04
C PRO A 271 11.67 10.58 29.15
N ASN A 272 10.83 11.62 29.02
CA ASN A 272 9.74 11.95 29.96
C ASN A 272 8.35 11.89 29.29
N GLY A 273 8.23 11.20 28.15
CA GLY A 273 7.03 11.15 27.31
C GLY A 273 6.96 12.29 26.31
N SER A 274 6.29 12.07 25.18
CA SER A 274 6.06 13.15 24.20
C SER A 274 5.11 14.21 24.80
N PRO A 275 5.24 15.50 24.45
CA PRO A 275 4.58 16.60 25.16
C PRO A 275 3.09 16.78 24.81
N SER A 276 2.37 15.69 24.52
CA SER A 276 1.04 15.74 23.93
C SER A 276 -0.13 15.88 24.91
N ARG A 277 0.11 15.63 26.20
CA ARG A 277 -0.88 15.71 27.28
C ARG A 277 -0.26 16.30 28.54
N LYS A 278 -1.12 16.79 29.43
CA LYS A 278 -0.72 17.16 30.79
C LYS A 278 -0.02 15.94 31.43
N GLN A 279 1.24 16.10 31.79
CA GLN A 279 1.92 15.11 32.63
C GLN A 279 1.10 14.92 33.93
N PRO A 280 0.95 13.69 34.44
CA PRO A 280 1.79 12.50 34.19
C PRO A 280 1.26 11.50 33.14
N ASP A 281 0.08 11.69 32.56
CA ASP A 281 -0.64 10.63 31.82
C ASP A 281 0.12 10.01 30.64
N ARG A 282 1.02 10.76 30.00
CA ARG A 282 1.83 10.26 28.87
C ARG A 282 3.27 9.87 29.22
N ALA A 283 3.76 10.26 30.41
CA ALA A 283 5.08 9.80 30.87
C ALA A 283 5.12 8.25 31.00
N ASN A 284 3.96 7.64 31.22
CA ASN A 284 3.74 6.19 31.24
C ASN A 284 3.94 5.52 29.86
N LEU A 285 3.78 6.27 28.77
CA LEU A 285 3.88 5.81 27.39
C LEU A 285 5.16 6.27 26.70
N ARG A 286 6.14 6.80 27.44
CA ARG A 286 7.38 7.34 26.85
C ARG A 286 8.09 6.34 25.93
N GLU A 287 8.13 5.07 26.33
CA GLU A 287 8.79 4.03 25.55
C GLU A 287 7.97 3.61 24.32
N TYR A 288 6.65 3.72 24.38
CA TYR A 288 5.77 3.55 23.21
C TYR A 288 6.05 4.65 22.17
N ASP A 289 6.10 5.90 22.61
CA ASP A 289 6.31 7.06 21.72
C ASP A 289 7.72 7.04 21.10
N ASP A 290 8.74 6.75 21.92
CA ASP A 290 10.13 6.63 21.47
C ASP A 290 10.30 5.52 20.45
N ASP A 291 9.61 4.40 20.63
CA ASP A 291 9.71 3.26 19.73
C ASP A 291 9.21 3.59 18.32
N ILE A 292 8.09 4.32 18.19
CA ILE A 292 7.61 4.78 16.89
C ILE A 292 8.63 5.73 16.25
N ARG A 293 9.17 6.66 17.03
CA ARG A 293 10.14 7.65 16.52
C ARG A 293 11.48 7.02 16.13
N ALA A 294 11.90 5.95 16.81
CA ALA A 294 13.17 5.28 16.58
C ALA A 294 13.27 4.62 15.21
N ARG A 295 12.14 4.15 14.66
CA ARG A 295 12.08 3.43 13.37
C ARG A 295 12.60 4.29 12.20
N PRO A 296 12.04 5.48 11.91
CA PRO A 296 12.56 6.34 10.87
C PRO A 296 13.91 6.97 11.25
N GLU A 297 14.17 7.28 12.53
CA GLU A 297 15.45 7.87 12.91
C GLU A 297 16.64 6.93 12.75
N TYR A 298 16.43 5.64 12.95
CA TYR A 298 17.44 4.65 12.62
C TYR A 298 17.72 4.61 11.11
N ALA A 299 16.68 4.62 10.28
CA ALA A 299 16.86 4.67 8.82
C ALA A 299 17.58 5.96 8.38
N ASN A 300 17.22 7.10 8.98
CA ASN A 300 17.87 8.39 8.73
C ASN A 300 19.35 8.35 9.14
N TYR A 301 19.66 7.78 10.32
CA TYR A 301 21.02 7.63 10.83
C TYR A 301 21.89 6.78 9.91
N LEU A 302 21.34 5.68 9.39
CA LEU A 302 22.03 4.84 8.41
C LEU A 302 22.15 5.48 7.02
N ASN A 303 21.48 6.62 6.80
CA ASN A 303 21.31 7.23 5.49
C ASN A 303 20.77 6.23 4.46
N ALA A 304 19.75 5.47 4.86
CA ALA A 304 19.16 4.42 4.03
C ALA A 304 18.55 4.97 2.74
N GLU A 305 18.57 4.16 1.69
CA GLU A 305 17.97 4.54 0.41
C GLU A 305 16.45 4.40 0.44
N THR A 306 15.89 3.47 1.21
CA THR A 306 14.44 3.27 1.31
C THR A 306 14.04 2.72 2.68
N LEU A 307 12.92 3.19 3.21
CA LEU A 307 12.27 2.66 4.42
C LEU A 307 10.89 2.09 4.09
N ILE A 308 10.67 0.80 4.37
CA ILE A 308 9.37 0.14 4.20
C ILE A 308 8.85 -0.32 5.57
N SER A 309 7.68 0.17 5.97
CA SER A 309 7.01 -0.20 7.22
C SER A 309 5.84 -1.15 6.96
N LEU A 310 5.72 -2.21 7.77
CA LEU A 310 4.73 -3.28 7.61
C LEU A 310 3.85 -3.39 8.85
N HIS A 311 2.54 -3.25 8.67
CA HIS A 311 1.54 -3.16 9.73
C HIS A 311 0.26 -3.94 9.38
N THR A 312 -0.62 -4.11 10.36
CA THR A 312 -2.01 -4.47 10.11
C THR A 312 -2.94 -3.49 10.80
N ASP A 313 -4.05 -3.17 10.16
CA ASP A 313 -4.89 -2.07 10.59
C ASP A 313 -5.93 -2.54 11.64
N ALA A 314 -6.48 -1.59 12.37
CA ALA A 314 -7.57 -1.80 13.29
C ALA A 314 -8.59 -0.67 13.19
N SER A 315 -9.86 -1.03 13.35
CA SER A 315 -10.94 -0.07 13.45
C SER A 315 -12.02 -0.56 14.39
N ASP A 316 -12.63 0.38 15.12
CA ASP A 316 -13.89 0.15 15.85
C ASP A 316 -15.04 -0.21 14.90
N ASN A 317 -14.95 0.17 13.63
CA ASN A 317 -15.82 -0.36 12.60
C ASN A 317 -15.32 -1.75 12.18
N VAL A 318 -15.90 -2.79 12.78
CA VAL A 318 -15.58 -4.20 12.47
C VAL A 318 -15.80 -4.61 11.01
N SER A 319 -16.51 -3.80 10.22
CA SER A 319 -16.69 -4.02 8.77
C SER A 319 -15.57 -3.40 7.92
N ALA A 320 -14.74 -2.51 8.49
CA ALA A 320 -13.59 -1.95 7.81
C ALA A 320 -12.61 -3.06 7.45
N ARG A 321 -12.16 -3.09 6.20
CA ARG A 321 -11.31 -4.16 5.68
C ARG A 321 -10.53 -3.72 4.45
N GLY A 322 -9.54 -4.52 4.08
CA GLY A 322 -8.68 -4.35 2.93
C GLY A 322 -7.31 -3.75 3.24
N ALA A 323 -6.39 -3.92 2.30
CA ALA A 323 -5.03 -3.37 2.41
C ALA A 323 -5.00 -1.86 2.10
N THR A 324 -4.11 -1.12 2.76
CA THR A 324 -3.87 0.31 2.53
C THR A 324 -2.37 0.55 2.33
N VAL A 325 -2.02 1.41 1.37
CA VAL A 325 -0.66 1.92 1.21
C VAL A 325 -0.65 3.40 1.60
N ILE A 326 0.26 3.77 2.49
CA ILE A 326 0.45 5.11 3.01
C ILE A 326 1.87 5.55 2.64
N ALA A 327 2.03 6.78 2.15
CA ALA A 327 3.35 7.34 1.82
C ALA A 327 3.36 8.85 2.08
N ASN A 328 4.54 9.45 2.10
CA ASN A 328 4.64 10.91 2.08
C ASN A 328 4.30 11.42 0.68
N ILE A 329 3.03 11.78 0.44
CA ILE A 329 2.55 12.15 -0.90
C ILE A 329 3.12 13.47 -1.41
N ASN A 330 3.68 14.29 -0.51
CA ASN A 330 4.36 15.54 -0.85
C ASN A 330 5.83 15.31 -1.26
N ASP A 331 6.36 14.09 -1.09
CA ASP A 331 7.65 13.65 -1.59
C ASP A 331 7.44 12.77 -2.84
N ALA A 332 8.01 13.19 -3.98
CA ALA A 332 7.71 12.56 -5.26
C ALA A 332 8.14 11.08 -5.30
N ASP A 333 9.30 10.76 -4.71
CA ASP A 333 9.85 9.41 -4.71
C ASP A 333 9.08 8.50 -3.75
N SER A 334 8.71 8.98 -2.55
CA SER A 334 7.84 8.24 -1.62
C SER A 334 6.47 7.98 -2.23
N ASN A 335 5.87 8.98 -2.88
CA ASN A 335 4.59 8.81 -3.56
C ASN A 335 4.69 7.79 -4.70
N GLN A 336 5.76 7.83 -5.49
CA GLN A 336 5.98 6.86 -6.57
C GLN A 336 6.19 5.44 -6.02
N LEU A 337 7.01 5.27 -4.99
CA LEU A 337 7.17 3.99 -4.29
C LEU A 337 5.82 3.44 -3.82
N GLY A 338 5.00 4.28 -3.17
CA GLY A 338 3.66 3.91 -2.72
C GLY A 338 2.73 3.49 -3.87
N LEU A 339 2.75 4.20 -5.00
CA LEU A 339 1.95 3.87 -6.19
C LEU A 339 2.33 2.52 -6.80
N ASN A 340 3.64 2.23 -6.89
CA ASN A 340 4.13 0.96 -7.40
C ASN A 340 3.74 -0.19 -6.45
N ILE A 341 3.90 -0.01 -5.14
CA ILE A 341 3.47 -1.00 -4.14
C ILE A 341 1.95 -1.23 -4.24
N HIS A 342 1.14 -0.18 -4.33
CA HIS A 342 -0.32 -0.29 -4.46
C HIS A 342 -0.71 -1.11 -5.69
N CYS A 343 -0.11 -0.80 -6.85
CA CYS A 343 -0.32 -1.50 -8.10
C CYS A 343 -0.04 -3.01 -7.96
N TYR A 344 1.13 -3.38 -7.44
CA TYR A 344 1.55 -4.78 -7.44
C TYR A 344 1.03 -5.60 -6.27
N VAL A 345 0.71 -4.99 -5.13
CA VAL A 345 -0.11 -5.65 -4.10
C VAL A 345 -1.50 -5.97 -4.65
N THR A 346 -2.11 -5.05 -5.40
CA THR A 346 -3.41 -5.30 -6.05
C THR A 346 -3.32 -6.46 -7.04
N GLU A 347 -2.31 -6.46 -7.92
CA GLU A 347 -2.11 -7.52 -8.89
C GLU A 347 -1.92 -8.88 -8.21
N GLN A 348 -1.02 -8.98 -7.23
CA GLN A 348 -0.66 -10.26 -6.63
C GLN A 348 -1.81 -10.84 -5.79
N ILE A 349 -2.48 -10.03 -4.96
CA ILE A 349 -3.56 -10.53 -4.10
C ILE A 349 -4.78 -10.94 -4.92
N ARG A 350 -5.23 -10.09 -5.87
CA ARG A 350 -6.47 -10.34 -6.62
C ARG A 350 -6.35 -11.44 -7.67
N GLN A 351 -5.16 -11.99 -7.87
CA GLN A 351 -4.94 -13.15 -8.74
C GLN A 351 -5.08 -14.48 -7.99
N LEU A 352 -5.11 -14.44 -6.66
CA LEU A 352 -5.45 -15.62 -5.87
C LEU A 352 -6.96 -15.88 -5.98
N PRO A 353 -7.40 -17.10 -6.36
CA PRO A 353 -8.83 -17.40 -6.51
C PRO A 353 -9.67 -17.04 -5.29
N ALA A 354 -9.18 -17.34 -4.08
CA ALA A 354 -9.85 -17.06 -2.81
C ALA A 354 -9.90 -15.57 -2.42
N TYR A 355 -9.08 -14.73 -3.07
CA TYR A 355 -8.92 -13.30 -2.74
C TYR A 355 -9.11 -12.39 -3.95
N SER A 356 -9.74 -12.90 -5.02
CA SER A 356 -9.95 -12.15 -6.27
C SER A 356 -10.76 -10.86 -6.09
N THR A 357 -11.61 -10.82 -5.07
CA THR A 357 -12.41 -9.66 -4.67
C THR A 357 -11.91 -9.00 -3.39
N TYR A 358 -10.72 -9.38 -2.89
CA TYR A 358 -10.18 -8.80 -1.66
C TYR A 358 -10.04 -7.27 -1.82
N PRO A 359 -10.55 -6.48 -0.85
CA PRO A 359 -10.50 -5.04 -0.96
C PRO A 359 -9.05 -4.54 -0.87
N ILE A 360 -8.65 -3.72 -1.83
CA ILE A 360 -7.45 -2.89 -1.73
C ILE A 360 -7.97 -1.47 -1.73
N ARG A 361 -7.73 -0.73 -0.64
CA ARG A 361 -8.26 0.61 -0.50
C ARG A 361 -7.65 1.50 -1.58
N PRO A 362 -8.45 2.32 -2.27
CA PRO A 362 -8.00 2.89 -3.54
C PRO A 362 -6.98 4.01 -3.36
N GLY A 363 -5.94 3.99 -4.18
CA GLY A 363 -4.83 4.95 -4.15
C GLY A 363 -3.91 4.84 -2.93
N VAL A 364 -2.96 5.78 -2.86
CA VAL A 364 -2.04 5.95 -1.74
C VAL A 364 -2.59 7.02 -0.80
N ARG A 365 -2.50 6.80 0.52
CA ARG A 365 -2.91 7.77 1.55
C ARG A 365 -1.77 8.67 1.98
N ASP A 366 -2.11 9.86 2.47
CA ASP A 366 -1.12 10.80 3.00
C ASP A 366 -0.59 10.27 4.34
N GLY A 367 0.73 10.14 4.44
CA GLY A 367 1.42 9.71 5.65
C GLY A 367 1.85 10.84 6.58
N ALA A 368 1.45 12.10 6.33
CA ALA A 368 1.85 13.25 7.13
C ALA A 368 1.45 13.16 8.63
N ASN A 369 0.49 12.31 8.97
CA ASN A 369 0.04 12.03 10.35
C ASN A 369 0.61 10.72 10.94
N TYR A 370 1.52 10.03 10.24
CA TYR A 370 2.21 8.83 10.72
C TYR A 370 3.66 9.16 11.05
N GLY A 371 4.09 9.00 12.30
CA GLY A 371 5.46 9.31 12.72
C GLY A 371 6.53 8.60 11.87
N GLU A 372 6.29 7.35 11.49
CA GLU A 372 7.20 6.52 10.68
C GLU A 372 7.39 7.04 9.26
N VAL A 373 6.35 7.62 8.67
CA VAL A 373 6.37 8.13 7.29
C VAL A 373 6.80 9.59 7.27
N ARG A 374 6.22 10.41 8.15
CA ARG A 374 6.47 11.85 8.25
C ARG A 374 7.92 12.17 8.55
N GLU A 375 8.60 11.32 9.32
CA GLU A 375 9.94 11.63 9.82
C GLU A 375 11.09 11.00 9.03
N ALA A 376 10.77 10.10 8.11
CA ALA A 376 11.74 9.51 7.18
C ALA A 376 12.29 10.59 6.24
N SER A 377 13.60 10.62 6.04
CA SER A 377 14.27 11.56 5.13
C SER A 377 14.63 10.94 3.78
N MET A 378 14.09 9.76 3.48
CA MET A 378 14.29 8.99 2.25
C MET A 378 12.92 8.50 1.73
N PRO A 379 12.85 7.97 0.49
CA PRO A 379 11.64 7.34 -0.02
C PRO A 379 11.07 6.32 0.96
N THR A 380 9.80 6.49 1.34
CA THR A 380 9.16 5.65 2.35
C THR A 380 7.72 5.29 2.02
N ALA A 381 7.34 4.08 2.43
CA ALA A 381 5.96 3.61 2.41
C ALA A 381 5.64 2.80 3.67
N LEU A 382 4.42 2.97 4.19
CA LEU A 382 3.83 2.13 5.22
C LEU A 382 2.67 1.33 4.59
N ILE A 383 2.67 0.02 4.83
CA ILE A 383 1.67 -0.89 4.29
C ILE A 383 0.88 -1.46 5.45
N GLU A 384 -0.40 -1.15 5.48
CA GLU A 384 -1.40 -1.84 6.29
C GLU A 384 -1.93 -3.01 5.46
N ILE A 385 -1.51 -4.25 5.75
CA ILE A 385 -1.84 -5.39 4.86
C ILE A 385 -3.34 -5.75 4.89
N GLY A 386 -4.06 -5.41 5.96
CA GLY A 386 -5.48 -5.70 6.16
C GLY A 386 -5.92 -5.37 7.59
N PHE A 387 -7.23 -5.41 7.87
CA PHE A 387 -7.76 -5.05 9.18
C PHE A 387 -7.84 -6.26 10.10
N HIS A 388 -7.01 -6.34 11.13
CA HIS A 388 -7.06 -7.44 12.09
C HIS A 388 -8.31 -7.41 12.99
N SER A 389 -9.00 -6.27 13.07
CA SER A 389 -10.31 -6.13 13.71
C SER A 389 -11.48 -6.63 12.86
N ASN A 390 -11.24 -7.07 11.62
CA ASN A 390 -12.22 -7.68 10.73
C ASN A 390 -11.96 -9.19 10.61
N ALA A 391 -13.04 -10.00 10.67
CA ALA A 391 -12.91 -11.46 10.73
C ALA A 391 -12.32 -12.09 9.45
N ASP A 392 -12.71 -11.59 8.27
CA ASP A 392 -12.22 -12.12 6.99
C ASP A 392 -10.76 -11.75 6.78
N ASP A 393 -10.41 -10.49 7.07
CA ASP A 393 -9.04 -10.00 6.97
C ASP A 393 -8.13 -10.65 8.01
N SER A 394 -8.57 -10.82 9.27
CA SER A 394 -7.86 -11.60 10.29
C SER A 394 -7.51 -13.01 9.79
N THR A 395 -8.42 -13.66 9.05
CA THR A 395 -8.18 -14.96 8.43
C THR A 395 -7.18 -14.87 7.29
N ALA A 396 -7.30 -13.87 6.41
CA ALA A 396 -6.37 -13.63 5.31
C ALA A 396 -4.94 -13.33 5.82
N LEU A 397 -4.81 -12.48 6.83
CA LEU A 397 -3.55 -12.05 7.42
C LEU A 397 -2.73 -13.20 8.03
N ARG A 398 -3.38 -14.32 8.35
CA ARG A 398 -2.75 -15.55 8.87
C ARG A 398 -2.52 -16.61 7.78
N ASN A 399 -3.15 -16.47 6.61
CA ASN A 399 -3.03 -17.41 5.51
C ASN A 399 -1.68 -17.23 4.78
N SER A 400 -0.87 -18.29 4.70
CA SER A 400 0.47 -18.22 4.10
C SER A 400 0.49 -17.82 2.63
N VAL A 401 -0.53 -18.21 1.84
CA VAL A 401 -0.65 -17.86 0.42
C VAL A 401 -0.96 -16.39 0.25
N PHE A 402 -1.88 -15.84 1.04
CA PHE A 402 -2.19 -14.41 1.06
C PHE A 402 -0.96 -13.58 1.47
N ARG A 403 -0.29 -14.00 2.55
CA ARG A 403 0.94 -13.35 3.04
C ARG A 403 2.03 -13.29 1.98
N ALA A 404 2.26 -14.41 1.28
CA ALA A 404 3.22 -14.49 0.19
C ALA A 404 2.85 -13.57 -0.97
N ALA A 405 1.58 -13.54 -1.38
CA ALA A 405 1.14 -12.64 -2.45
C ALA A 405 1.29 -11.16 -2.06
N ALA A 406 0.91 -10.78 -0.83
CA ALA A 406 1.09 -9.41 -0.34
C ALA A 406 2.56 -8.98 -0.40
N MET A 407 3.49 -9.81 0.12
CA MET A 407 4.92 -9.47 0.14
C MET A 407 5.58 -9.53 -1.23
N ARG A 408 5.14 -10.41 -2.14
CA ARG A 408 5.53 -10.36 -3.56
C ARG A 408 5.09 -9.04 -4.20
N GLY A 409 3.90 -8.55 -3.85
CA GLY A 409 3.41 -7.25 -4.30
C GLY A 409 4.27 -6.10 -3.81
N VAL A 410 4.64 -6.10 -2.53
CA VAL A 410 5.53 -5.08 -1.95
C VAL A 410 6.93 -5.14 -2.59
N GLU A 411 7.53 -6.33 -2.73
CA GLU A 411 8.84 -6.49 -3.41
C GLU A 411 8.79 -6.00 -4.85
N LYS A 412 7.77 -6.40 -5.62
CA LYS A 412 7.62 -5.99 -7.02
C LYS A 412 7.38 -4.48 -7.13
N GLY A 413 6.65 -3.90 -6.18
CA GLY A 413 6.51 -2.45 -6.03
C GLY A 413 7.85 -1.73 -5.83
N TYR A 414 8.65 -2.20 -4.88
CA TYR A 414 10.01 -1.69 -4.68
C TYR A 414 10.88 -1.82 -5.93
N ARG A 415 10.94 -3.01 -6.53
CA ARG A 415 11.79 -3.30 -7.69
C ARG A 415 11.45 -2.43 -8.89
N THR A 416 10.18 -2.26 -9.19
CA THR A 416 9.71 -1.43 -10.31
C THR A 416 9.93 0.06 -10.05
N PHE A 417 9.78 0.51 -8.80
CA PHE A 417 10.17 1.85 -8.39
C PHE A 417 11.67 2.09 -8.64
N LYS A 418 12.54 1.14 -8.23
CA LYS A 418 13.98 1.23 -8.47
C LYS A 418 14.37 1.17 -9.96
N SER A 419 13.55 0.55 -10.81
CA SER A 419 13.74 0.61 -12.26
C SER A 419 13.20 1.89 -12.92
N GLY A 420 12.65 2.83 -12.13
CA GLY A 420 12.11 4.10 -12.64
C GLY A 420 10.71 4.00 -13.25
N GLU A 421 9.94 2.96 -12.93
CA GLU A 421 8.56 2.84 -13.42
C GLU A 421 7.65 3.88 -12.75
N THR A 422 7.10 4.78 -13.55
CA THR A 422 6.17 5.83 -13.09
C THR A 422 4.70 5.47 -13.25
N THR A 423 4.40 4.45 -14.07
CA THR A 423 3.03 4.03 -14.39
C THR A 423 2.85 2.55 -14.16
N CYS A 424 1.79 2.14 -13.47
CA CYS A 424 1.47 0.74 -13.22
C CYS A 424 1.35 -0.07 -14.52
N LEU A 425 2.24 -1.04 -14.72
CA LEU A 425 2.21 -1.99 -15.84
C LEU A 425 1.80 -3.40 -15.35
N PRO A 426 0.49 -3.70 -15.24
CA PRO A 426 0.04 -5.03 -14.83
C PRO A 426 0.36 -6.07 -15.91
N PHE A 427 0.55 -7.31 -15.48
CA PHE A 427 0.87 -8.43 -16.36
C PHE A 427 -0.31 -8.76 -17.29
N LYS A 428 -0.09 -8.60 -18.60
CA LYS A 428 -1.09 -8.90 -19.63
C LYS A 428 -0.44 -9.40 -20.92
N ILE A 429 -1.26 -10.00 -21.77
CA ILE A 429 -0.92 -10.18 -23.19
C ILE A 429 -1.17 -8.84 -23.88
N ALA A 430 -0.13 -8.23 -24.41
CA ALA A 430 -0.23 -6.99 -25.18
C ALA A 430 -0.79 -7.25 -26.58
N SER A 431 -0.32 -8.31 -27.25
CA SER A 431 -0.82 -8.70 -28.56
C SER A 431 -0.49 -10.15 -28.90
N ILE A 432 -1.33 -10.73 -29.76
CA ILE A 432 -1.04 -11.97 -30.50
C ILE A 432 -1.49 -11.70 -31.94
N PRO A 433 -0.59 -11.72 -32.95
CA PRO A 433 -0.98 -11.45 -34.31
C PRO A 433 -1.79 -12.62 -34.89
N THR A 434 -2.59 -12.32 -35.91
CA THR A 434 -3.07 -13.36 -36.80
C THR A 434 -1.88 -13.98 -37.53
N ALA A 435 -1.80 -15.30 -37.52
CA ALA A 435 -0.70 -16.03 -38.13
C ALA A 435 -1.19 -17.08 -39.13
N SER A 436 -0.43 -17.34 -40.17
CA SER A 436 -0.79 -18.30 -41.22
C SER A 436 0.37 -19.25 -41.48
N GLY A 437 0.06 -20.53 -41.62
CA GLY A 437 1.04 -21.60 -41.85
C GLY A 437 0.74 -22.44 -43.07
N LYS A 438 1.79 -22.99 -43.67
CA LYS A 438 1.65 -24.06 -44.67
C LYS A 438 1.30 -25.38 -43.98
N PHE A 439 0.53 -26.24 -44.64
CA PHE A 439 0.29 -27.60 -44.16
C PHE A 439 1.61 -28.34 -43.94
N ARG A 440 1.67 -29.15 -42.88
CA ARG A 440 2.84 -29.92 -42.46
C ARG A 440 4.12 -29.10 -42.23
N VAL A 441 3.99 -27.79 -42.06
CA VAL A 441 5.09 -26.88 -41.70
C VAL A 441 4.76 -26.25 -40.35
N ARG A 442 5.75 -26.26 -39.45
CA ARG A 442 5.64 -25.54 -38.18
C ARG A 442 5.81 -24.04 -38.43
N PHE A 443 4.93 -23.22 -37.85
CA PHE A 443 5.02 -21.77 -37.96
C PHE A 443 4.94 -21.11 -36.58
N PRO A 444 5.71 -20.03 -36.36
CA PRO A 444 5.75 -19.33 -35.09
C PRO A 444 4.52 -18.43 -34.92
N VAL A 445 4.04 -18.33 -33.68
CA VAL A 445 3.01 -17.37 -33.26
C VAL A 445 3.54 -16.64 -32.02
N PRO A 446 4.00 -15.38 -32.18
CA PRO A 446 4.54 -14.60 -31.07
C PRO A 446 3.42 -14.15 -30.13
N VAL A 447 3.68 -14.23 -28.84
CA VAL A 447 2.82 -13.69 -27.77
C VAL A 447 3.60 -12.56 -27.11
N THR A 448 3.20 -11.32 -27.38
CA THR A 448 3.81 -10.14 -26.80
C THR A 448 3.23 -9.92 -25.40
N LEU A 449 4.08 -9.90 -24.39
CA LEU A 449 3.73 -9.66 -23.00
C LEU A 449 3.91 -8.18 -22.65
N GLN A 450 3.12 -7.68 -21.69
CA GLN A 450 3.36 -6.40 -21.01
C GLN A 450 3.47 -6.65 -19.51
N GLY A 451 4.23 -5.79 -18.82
CA GLY A 451 4.45 -5.84 -17.39
C GLY A 451 5.67 -6.68 -17.03
N HIS A 452 5.75 -7.09 -15.77
CA HIS A 452 6.93 -7.78 -15.22
C HIS A 452 6.57 -9.19 -14.74
N PRO A 453 6.32 -10.16 -15.63
CA PRO A 453 6.00 -11.52 -15.22
C PRO A 453 7.20 -12.20 -14.57
N ARG A 454 6.94 -13.05 -13.58
CA ARG A 454 7.98 -13.95 -13.07
C ARG A 454 8.10 -15.17 -13.98
N PHE A 455 9.26 -15.38 -14.57
CA PHE A 455 9.54 -16.61 -15.31
C PHE A 455 9.83 -17.81 -14.38
N PRO A 456 9.52 -19.05 -14.78
CA PRO A 456 8.94 -19.41 -16.08
C PRO A 456 7.47 -18.99 -16.22
N VAL A 457 7.07 -18.66 -17.45
CA VAL A 457 5.67 -18.40 -17.81
C VAL A 457 5.10 -19.58 -18.58
N THR A 458 3.82 -19.88 -18.35
CA THR A 458 3.08 -20.94 -19.03
C THR A 458 2.02 -20.31 -19.91
N VAL A 459 2.10 -20.51 -21.22
CA VAL A 459 1.12 -20.08 -22.21
C VAL A 459 0.13 -21.20 -22.45
N VAL A 460 -1.14 -20.98 -22.13
CA VAL A 460 -2.24 -21.93 -22.34
C VAL A 460 -3.12 -21.40 -23.47
N THR A 461 -3.31 -22.20 -24.52
CA THR A 461 -4.16 -21.88 -25.66
C THR A 461 -5.25 -22.94 -25.78
N VAL A 462 -6.50 -22.51 -25.84
CA VAL A 462 -7.67 -23.38 -26.02
C VAL A 462 -8.42 -23.01 -27.30
N PRO A 463 -8.99 -23.99 -28.03
CA PRO A 463 -9.79 -23.71 -29.22
C PRO A 463 -11.11 -23.05 -28.82
N VAL A 464 -11.49 -21.98 -29.54
CA VAL A 464 -12.81 -21.32 -29.46
C VAL A 464 -13.67 -21.74 -30.65
N SER A 465 -13.08 -21.76 -31.85
CA SER A 465 -13.73 -22.25 -33.05
C SER A 465 -12.74 -23.11 -33.83
N CYS A 466 -13.14 -24.36 -34.05
CA CYS A 466 -12.41 -25.34 -34.84
C CYS A 466 -13.33 -25.80 -35.98
N PRO A 467 -12.91 -25.69 -37.25
CA PRO A 467 -13.71 -26.20 -38.36
C PRO A 467 -14.01 -27.70 -38.20
N SER A 468 -15.22 -28.14 -38.53
CA SER A 468 -15.71 -29.50 -38.24
C SER A 468 -14.89 -30.63 -38.87
N THR A 469 -14.15 -30.34 -39.95
CA THR A 469 -13.24 -31.30 -40.61
C THR A 469 -11.84 -31.33 -39.98
N TRP A 470 -11.62 -30.60 -38.90
CA TRP A 470 -10.34 -30.48 -38.19
C TRP A 470 -10.48 -30.88 -36.72
N THR A 471 -9.38 -31.38 -36.16
CA THR A 471 -9.24 -31.63 -34.72
C THR A 471 -8.34 -30.58 -34.12
N CYS A 472 -8.85 -29.83 -33.14
CA CYS A 472 -8.10 -28.81 -32.42
C CYS A 472 -7.97 -29.20 -30.94
N ASN A 473 -6.73 -29.24 -30.43
CA ASN A 473 -6.45 -29.59 -29.04
C ASN A 473 -5.93 -28.37 -28.28
N ASN A 474 -6.11 -28.39 -26.96
CA ASN A 474 -5.47 -27.43 -26.06
C ASN A 474 -3.94 -27.54 -26.18
N LYS A 475 -3.25 -26.40 -26.03
CA LYS A 475 -1.79 -26.33 -26.03
C LYS A 475 -1.31 -25.64 -24.77
N THR A 476 -0.27 -26.20 -24.17
CA THR A 476 0.43 -25.63 -23.03
C THR A 476 1.91 -25.58 -23.34
N ASN A 477 2.50 -24.39 -23.31
CA ASN A 477 3.93 -24.18 -23.54
C ASN A 477 4.53 -23.46 -22.34
N SER A 478 5.72 -23.84 -21.91
CA SER A 478 6.45 -23.17 -20.81
C SER A 478 7.70 -22.49 -21.36
N PHE A 479 7.94 -21.26 -20.93
CA PHE A 479 9.09 -20.45 -21.34
C PHE A 479 9.83 -19.98 -20.09
N THR A 480 11.15 -20.13 -20.06
CA THR A 480 11.99 -19.69 -18.94
C THR A 480 12.49 -18.25 -19.08
N LYS A 481 12.30 -17.64 -20.25
CA LYS A 481 12.61 -16.24 -20.56
C LYS A 481 11.78 -15.75 -21.74
N ALA A 482 11.72 -14.44 -21.92
CA ALA A 482 11.25 -13.78 -23.14
C ALA A 482 12.39 -13.00 -23.80
N VAL A 483 12.27 -12.73 -25.09
CA VAL A 483 13.14 -11.80 -25.84
C VAL A 483 12.27 -10.61 -26.21
N ASP A 484 12.64 -9.40 -25.81
CA ASP A 484 11.85 -8.18 -26.02
C ASP A 484 10.38 -8.32 -25.58
N ASN A 485 10.16 -8.96 -24.43
CA ASN A 485 8.85 -9.33 -23.89
C ASN A 485 8.00 -10.25 -24.78
N VAL A 486 8.59 -10.91 -25.78
CA VAL A 486 7.92 -11.89 -26.63
C VAL A 486 8.29 -13.31 -26.23
N VAL A 487 7.28 -14.17 -26.09
CA VAL A 487 7.43 -15.63 -26.08
C VAL A 487 6.78 -16.21 -27.33
N THR A 488 7.46 -17.14 -28.01
CA THR A 488 7.01 -17.65 -29.31
C THR A 488 6.49 -19.06 -29.19
N THR A 489 5.19 -19.23 -29.38
CA THR A 489 4.55 -20.55 -29.47
C THR A 489 4.65 -21.09 -30.89
N THR A 490 4.63 -22.42 -31.05
CA THR A 490 4.69 -23.06 -32.38
C THR A 490 3.36 -23.73 -32.73
N TYR A 491 2.88 -23.47 -33.94
CA TYR A 491 1.69 -24.11 -34.50
C TYR A 491 2.06 -25.06 -35.63
N TYR A 492 1.22 -26.06 -35.84
CA TYR A 492 1.40 -27.10 -36.85
C TYR A 492 0.03 -27.55 -37.33
N CYS A 493 -0.15 -27.62 -38.65
CA CYS A 493 -1.39 -28.06 -39.28
C CYS A 493 -1.13 -29.39 -39.98
N ASP A 494 -1.67 -30.49 -39.45
CA ASP A 494 -1.55 -31.79 -40.11
C ASP A 494 -2.69 -32.01 -41.10
N ALA A 495 -2.41 -31.78 -42.37
CA ALA A 495 -3.38 -31.95 -43.45
C ALA A 495 -2.67 -32.28 -44.78
N PRO A 496 -3.32 -33.03 -45.70
CA PRO A 496 -2.85 -33.15 -47.07
C PRO A 496 -3.02 -31.83 -47.84
N SER A 497 -2.24 -31.63 -48.90
CA SER A 497 -2.32 -30.45 -49.78
C SER A 497 -3.68 -30.25 -50.45
N THR A 498 -4.49 -31.31 -50.55
CA THR A 498 -5.85 -31.28 -51.10
C THR A 498 -6.91 -30.74 -50.14
N LYS A 499 -6.58 -30.53 -48.85
CA LYS A 499 -7.54 -30.02 -47.86
C LYS A 499 -7.77 -28.51 -48.08
N PRO A 500 -9.02 -28.01 -48.03
CA PRO A 500 -9.27 -26.58 -48.12
C PRO A 500 -8.57 -25.78 -47.03
N ALA A 501 -8.23 -24.53 -47.35
CA ALA A 501 -7.71 -23.59 -46.36
C ALA A 501 -8.72 -23.41 -45.22
N ALA A 502 -8.22 -23.29 -44.00
CA ALA A 502 -9.02 -23.26 -42.80
C ALA A 502 -8.51 -22.20 -41.83
N SER A 503 -9.43 -21.55 -41.13
CA SER A 503 -9.11 -20.60 -40.06
C SER A 503 -9.60 -21.14 -38.73
N PHE A 504 -8.84 -20.85 -37.68
CA PHE A 504 -9.04 -21.36 -36.33
C PHE A 504 -9.05 -20.18 -35.38
N LYS A 505 -10.04 -20.16 -34.49
CA LYS A 505 -10.11 -19.16 -33.42
C LYS A 505 -9.64 -19.79 -32.12
N TRP A 506 -8.69 -19.14 -31.47
CA TRP A 506 -8.09 -19.57 -30.22
C TRP A 506 -8.33 -18.55 -29.12
N LYS A 507 -8.24 -19.00 -27.87
CA LYS A 507 -8.21 -18.15 -26.68
C LYS A 507 -6.96 -18.51 -25.87
N THR A 508 -6.14 -17.51 -25.60
CA THR A 508 -4.84 -17.69 -24.96
C THR A 508 -4.75 -16.91 -23.66
N THR A 509 -4.20 -17.56 -22.62
CA THR A 509 -3.79 -16.93 -21.36
C THR A 509 -2.32 -17.22 -21.10
N VAL A 510 -1.68 -16.37 -20.31
CA VAL A 510 -0.34 -16.61 -19.80
C VAL A 510 -0.37 -16.57 -18.28
N LYS A 511 0.22 -17.58 -17.64
CA LYS A 511 0.40 -17.66 -16.19
C LYS A 511 1.88 -17.53 -15.86
N ASP A 512 2.24 -16.64 -14.96
CA ASP A 512 3.62 -16.51 -14.48
C ASP A 512 3.92 -17.45 -13.30
N ALA A 513 5.19 -17.50 -12.88
CA ALA A 513 5.65 -18.37 -11.80
C ALA A 513 5.13 -17.95 -10.41
N ASP A 514 4.67 -16.71 -10.25
CA ASP A 514 3.98 -16.27 -9.03
C ASP A 514 2.51 -16.67 -9.02
N GLY A 515 1.98 -17.10 -10.18
CA GLY A 515 0.63 -17.56 -10.38
C GLY A 515 -0.31 -16.51 -10.94
N VAL A 516 0.20 -15.32 -11.31
CA VAL A 516 -0.57 -14.24 -11.95
C VAL A 516 -0.97 -14.69 -13.35
N VAL A 517 -2.26 -14.61 -13.67
CA VAL A 517 -2.81 -15.00 -14.97
C VAL A 517 -3.29 -13.77 -15.72
N THR A 518 -2.87 -13.63 -16.97
CA THR A 518 -3.35 -12.56 -17.85
C THR A 518 -4.83 -12.72 -18.17
N ALA A 519 -5.49 -11.62 -18.50
CA ALA A 519 -6.76 -11.71 -19.25
C ALA A 519 -6.56 -12.55 -20.51
N ALA A 520 -7.61 -13.27 -20.90
CA ALA A 520 -7.57 -14.10 -22.08
C ALA A 520 -7.68 -13.26 -23.36
N VAL A 521 -6.83 -13.53 -24.33
CA VAL A 521 -6.85 -12.87 -25.65
C VAL A 521 -7.28 -13.89 -26.70
N GLU A 522 -8.29 -13.52 -27.48
CA GLU A 522 -8.69 -14.31 -28.65
C GLU A 522 -7.84 -13.91 -29.86
N HIS A 523 -7.40 -14.91 -30.63
CA HIS A 523 -6.63 -14.67 -31.86
C HIS A 523 -6.95 -15.72 -32.92
N MET A 524 -6.55 -15.43 -34.16
CA MET A 524 -6.79 -16.32 -35.30
C MET A 524 -5.49 -16.94 -35.79
N THR A 525 -5.55 -18.19 -36.22
CA THR A 525 -4.54 -18.75 -37.11
C THR A 525 -5.18 -19.32 -38.36
N SER A 526 -4.47 -19.36 -39.48
CA SER A 526 -4.93 -20.05 -40.68
C SER A 526 -3.93 -21.09 -41.18
N CYS A 527 -4.44 -22.12 -41.86
CA CYS A 527 -3.65 -23.15 -42.50
C CYS A 527 -4.05 -23.23 -43.98
N SER A 528 -3.07 -23.30 -44.87
CA SER A 528 -3.29 -23.52 -46.31
C SER A 528 -2.21 -24.42 -46.90
N ALA A 529 -2.40 -24.95 -48.10
CA ALA A 529 -1.36 -25.71 -48.80
C ALA A 529 -0.10 -24.85 -49.09
N GLY A 530 -0.23 -23.52 -49.02
CA GLY A 530 0.74 -22.59 -49.56
C GLY A 530 0.70 -22.59 -51.09
N THR A 531 1.01 -21.44 -51.69
CA THR A 531 1.43 -21.40 -53.10
C THR A 531 2.82 -22.01 -53.25
#